data_AF-L7JHZ7-F1
#
_entry.id   AF-L7JHZ7-F1
#
_cell.length_a   1.000
_cell.length_b   1.000
_cell.length_c   1.000
_cell.angle_alpha   90.00
_cell.angle_beta   90.00
_cell.angle_gamma   90.00
#
_symmetry.space_group_name_H-M   'P 1'
#
loop_
_entity.id
_entity.type
_entity.pdbx_description
1 polymer ?
#
loop_
_entity_poly.entity_id
_entity_poly.type
_entity_poly.pdbx_seq_one_letter_code
_entity_poly.pdbx_strand_id
1 'polypeptide(L)'
;MNRDSILRHVTGVVRYHDPTLDRAAAVLPSPLMQKPATARWDLEVSATDVTQLKLGFAGSNQDHKWTIAANDPDDNGLVPIHIIQRGWNADRYILHLKPASDDNGAKVQSVTWDSA
;
A
#
# COMPACT_ATOMS: atom_id res chain seq x y z
N MET A 1 35.15 7.25 -11.53
CA MET A 1 33.80 6.97 -12.07
C MET A 1 33.02 6.27 -10.97
N ASN A 2 32.08 6.99 -10.35
CA ASN A 2 31.39 6.60 -9.12
C ASN A 2 30.29 5.54 -9.42
N ARG A 3 30.22 4.45 -8.65
CA ARG A 3 29.29 3.32 -8.84
C ARG A 3 28.20 3.27 -7.74
N ASP A 4 27.58 4.42 -7.45
CA ASP A 4 26.41 4.52 -6.56
C ASP A 4 25.11 4.04 -7.23
N SER A 5 25.11 2.84 -7.81
CA SER A 5 23.90 2.22 -8.36
C SER A 5 23.91 0.72 -8.12
N ILE A 6 23.89 0.36 -6.84
CA ILE A 6 23.36 -0.93 -6.42
C ILE A 6 22.25 -0.61 -5.43
N LEU A 7 21.08 -0.25 -5.98
CA LEU A 7 19.81 -0.35 -5.26
C LEU A 7 19.74 -1.78 -4.72
N ARG A 8 19.91 -1.89 -3.41
CA ARG A 8 19.92 -3.16 -2.70
C ARG A 8 18.64 -3.89 -3.05
N HIS A 9 18.83 -5.08 -3.61
CA HIS A 9 17.78 -6.07 -3.76
C HIS A 9 17.08 -6.25 -2.41
N VAL A 10 15.82 -5.82 -2.31
CA VAL A 10 14.97 -6.19 -1.17
C VAL A 10 14.43 -7.59 -1.48
N THR A 11 15.32 -8.58 -1.43
CA THR A 11 14.97 -10.00 -1.34
C THR A 11 14.66 -10.31 0.12
N GLY A 12 13.39 -10.22 0.51
CA GLY A 12 12.92 -10.81 1.75
C GLY A 12 12.66 -12.30 1.56
N VAL A 13 13.48 -13.15 2.17
CA VAL A 13 13.23 -14.60 2.29
C VAL A 13 12.23 -14.81 3.43
N VAL A 14 10.97 -14.38 3.24
CA VAL A 14 9.94 -14.58 4.27
C VAL A 14 9.24 -15.91 4.01
N ARG A 15 9.35 -16.84 4.97
CA ARG A 15 8.62 -18.11 4.92
C ARG A 15 7.14 -17.86 5.23
N TYR A 16 6.25 -18.61 4.57
CA TYR A 16 4.78 -18.52 4.64
C TYR A 16 4.16 -18.50 6.06
N HIS A 17 4.92 -18.90 7.10
CA HIS A 17 4.49 -18.93 8.50
C HIS A 17 5.38 -18.13 9.46
N ASP A 18 6.21 -17.21 8.97
CA ASP A 18 7.02 -16.39 9.87
C ASP A 18 6.17 -15.24 10.47
N PRO A 19 5.91 -15.23 11.80
CA PRO A 19 5.13 -14.19 12.46
C PRO A 19 5.90 -12.87 12.63
N THR A 20 7.15 -12.78 12.15
CA THR A 20 7.95 -11.56 12.33
C THR A 20 7.32 -10.34 11.64
N LEU A 21 7.01 -9.36 12.49
CA LEU A 21 6.47 -8.03 12.19
C LEU A 21 7.57 -7.01 11.87
N ASP A 22 8.84 -7.42 11.91
CA ASP A 22 10.00 -6.56 11.59
C ASP A 22 10.24 -6.52 10.07
N ARG A 23 9.19 -6.10 9.34
CA ARG A 23 9.17 -6.01 7.89
C ARG A 23 9.49 -4.56 7.54
N ALA A 24 10.51 -4.33 6.72
CA ALA A 24 10.67 -3.03 6.11
C ALA A 24 9.42 -2.71 5.28
N ALA A 25 8.91 -1.49 5.39
CA ALA A 25 7.76 -1.03 4.62
C ALA A 25 8.02 -1.27 3.11
N ALA A 26 7.00 -1.76 2.41
CA ALA A 26 7.09 -1.93 0.98
C ALA A 26 7.27 -0.55 0.32
N VAL A 27 8.33 -0.40 -0.48
CA VAL A 27 8.62 0.85 -1.22
C VAL A 27 7.78 0.86 -2.50
N LEU A 28 7.05 1.95 -2.71
CA LEU A 28 6.18 2.12 -3.87
C LEU A 28 6.97 2.33 -5.17
N PRO A 29 6.63 1.63 -6.27
CA PRO A 29 6.92 2.14 -7.60
C PRO A 29 6.07 3.39 -7.87
N SER A 30 6.55 4.29 -8.74
CA SER A 30 5.78 5.47 -9.13
C SER A 30 4.39 5.06 -9.65
N PRO A 31 3.29 5.66 -9.16
CA PRO A 31 1.95 5.31 -9.60
C PRO A 31 1.80 5.61 -11.09
N LEU A 32 1.49 4.60 -11.90
CA LEU A 32 1.06 4.82 -13.27
C LEU A 32 -0.32 4.22 -13.48
N MET A 33 -1.35 4.88 -12.96
CA MET A 33 -2.72 4.68 -13.43
C MET A 33 -2.92 5.49 -14.71
N GLN A 34 -3.38 4.86 -15.79
CA GLN A 34 -3.54 5.53 -17.08
C GLN A 34 -4.81 6.39 -17.13
N LYS A 35 -5.92 5.87 -16.58
CA LYS A 35 -7.20 6.58 -16.51
C LYS A 35 -7.79 6.44 -15.10
N PRO A 36 -7.25 7.17 -14.11
CA PRO A 36 -7.74 7.06 -12.74
C PRO A 36 -9.20 7.53 -12.65
N ALA A 37 -10.05 6.66 -12.12
CA ALA A 37 -11.41 7.00 -11.68
C ALA A 37 -11.45 6.93 -10.15
N THR A 38 -12.22 7.82 -9.52
CA THR A 38 -12.35 7.87 -8.07
C THR A 38 -13.82 7.87 -7.68
N ALA A 39 -14.18 7.06 -6.70
CA ALA A 39 -15.50 7.06 -6.09
C ALA A 39 -15.40 7.18 -4.57
N ARG A 40 -16.41 7.79 -3.96
CA ARG A 40 -16.57 7.79 -2.50
C ARG A 40 -16.87 6.38 -2.01
N TRP A 41 -16.29 6.03 -0.88
CA TRP A 41 -16.51 4.73 -0.27
C TRP A 41 -16.42 4.83 1.25
N ASP A 42 -17.42 5.46 1.88
CA ASP A 42 -17.55 5.73 3.33
C ASP A 42 -17.57 4.46 4.21
N LEU A 43 -16.49 3.68 4.21
CA LEU A 43 -16.35 2.43 4.94
C LEU A 43 -15.50 2.66 6.20
N GLU A 44 -16.07 2.37 7.35
CA GLU A 44 -15.33 2.37 8.62
C GLU A 44 -14.37 1.18 8.69
N VAL A 45 -13.17 1.43 9.19
CA VAL A 45 -12.07 0.47 9.34
C VAL A 45 -11.56 0.54 10.77
N SER A 46 -11.46 -0.62 11.42
CA SER A 46 -11.01 -0.70 12.81
C SER A 46 -9.55 -0.24 12.98
N ALA A 47 -9.17 0.22 14.18
CA ALA A 47 -7.77 0.55 14.49
C ALA A 47 -6.78 -0.59 14.20
N THR A 48 -7.21 -1.83 14.47
CA THR A 48 -6.43 -3.04 14.17
C THR A 48 -6.19 -3.18 12.68
N ASP A 49 -7.23 -3.04 11.86
CA ASP A 49 -7.11 -3.17 10.41
C ASP A 49 -6.34 -2.01 9.79
N VAL A 50 -6.49 -0.78 10.30
CA VAL A 50 -5.66 0.37 9.89
C VAL A 50 -4.18 0.10 10.15
N THR A 51 -3.86 -0.49 11.30
CA THR A 51 -2.48 -0.86 11.64
C THR A 51 -1.94 -1.91 10.65
N GLN A 52 -2.74 -2.91 10.28
CA GLN A 52 -2.35 -3.92 9.30
C GLN A 52 -2.19 -3.32 7.88
N LEU A 53 -3.09 -2.43 7.47
CA LEU A 53 -3.00 -1.75 6.17
C LEU A 53 -1.73 -0.88 6.08
N LYS A 54 -1.39 -0.17 7.15
CA LYS A 54 -0.15 0.62 7.25
C LYS A 54 1.11 -0.24 7.25
N LEU A 55 1.07 -1.39 7.94
CA LEU A 55 2.16 -2.36 7.92
C LEU A 55 2.39 -2.93 6.50
N GLY A 56 1.31 -3.08 5.73
CA GLY A 56 1.33 -3.53 4.35
C GLY A 56 1.62 -5.01 4.17
N PHE A 57 1.79 -5.42 2.91
CA PHE A 57 2.07 -6.80 2.52
C PHE A 57 2.89 -6.81 1.23
N ALA A 58 3.97 -7.59 1.18
CA ALA A 58 4.76 -7.78 -0.03
C ALA A 58 4.62 -9.22 -0.53
N GLY A 59 3.93 -9.39 -1.67
CA GLY A 59 3.73 -10.70 -2.28
C GLY A 59 5.03 -11.33 -2.76
N SER A 60 5.34 -12.56 -2.31
CA SER A 60 6.62 -13.23 -2.56
C SER A 60 6.73 -13.88 -3.95
N ASN A 61 5.62 -14.26 -4.58
CA ASN A 61 5.58 -14.94 -5.89
C ASN A 61 4.35 -14.51 -6.71
N GLN A 62 4.14 -15.12 -7.88
CA GLN A 62 2.97 -14.84 -8.73
C GLN A 62 1.66 -15.45 -8.24
N ASP A 63 1.69 -16.28 -7.20
CA ASP A 63 0.47 -16.75 -6.53
C ASP A 63 0.00 -15.69 -5.51
N HIS A 64 0.94 -14.98 -4.89
CA HIS A 64 0.72 -13.81 -4.05
C HIS A 64 0.86 -12.52 -4.87
N LYS A 65 -0.08 -12.32 -5.81
CA LYS A 65 -0.03 -11.24 -6.82
C LYS A 65 -0.11 -9.82 -6.27
N TRP A 66 -0.47 -9.64 -5.00
CA TRP A 66 -0.78 -8.32 -4.46
C TRP A 66 0.32 -7.83 -3.53
N THR A 67 0.65 -6.55 -3.67
CA THR A 67 1.44 -5.79 -2.72
C THR A 67 0.56 -4.68 -2.16
N ILE A 68 0.60 -4.51 -0.84
CA ILE A 68 -0.09 -3.44 -0.11
C ILE A 68 0.98 -2.58 0.54
N ALA A 69 0.92 -1.28 0.33
CA ALA A 69 1.85 -0.33 0.93
C ALA A 69 1.14 0.96 1.29
N ALA A 70 1.55 1.58 2.39
CA ALA A 70 1.04 2.87 2.82
C ALA A 70 2.06 3.97 2.54
N ASN A 71 1.56 5.15 2.21
CA ASN A 71 2.33 6.39 2.22
C ASN A 71 2.06 7.18 3.50
N ASP A 72 2.92 8.17 3.74
CA ASP A 72 2.62 9.24 4.68
C ASP A 72 1.31 9.95 4.29
N PRO A 73 0.61 10.56 5.26
CA PRO A 73 -0.58 11.36 4.96
C PRO A 73 -0.30 12.44 3.90
N ASP A 74 -1.25 12.63 2.99
CA ASP A 74 -1.22 13.69 1.99
C ASP A 74 -1.49 15.08 2.60
N ASP A 75 -1.49 16.13 1.77
CA ASP A 75 -1.77 17.51 2.20
C ASP A 75 -3.15 17.69 2.86
N ASN A 76 -4.08 16.75 2.65
CA ASN A 76 -5.41 16.74 3.26
C ASN A 76 -5.48 15.85 4.51
N GLY A 77 -4.35 15.25 4.92
CA GLY A 77 -4.26 14.32 6.03
C GLY A 77 -4.83 12.93 5.72
N LEU A 78 -5.04 12.59 4.45
CA LEU A 78 -5.49 11.26 4.02
C LEU A 78 -4.28 10.34 3.87
N VAL A 79 -4.37 9.14 4.43
CA VAL A 79 -3.35 8.10 4.30
C VAL A 79 -3.64 7.27 3.05
N PRO A 80 -2.80 7.33 2.01
CA PRO A 80 -2.99 6.51 0.82
C PRO A 80 -2.52 5.09 1.09
N ILE A 81 -3.38 4.10 0.82
CA ILE A 81 -3.03 2.68 0.82
C ILE A 81 -3.06 2.17 -0.62
N HIS A 82 -1.88 1.86 -1.13
CA HIS A 82 -1.64 1.38 -2.48
C HIS A 82 -1.80 -0.12 -2.54
N ILE A 83 -2.63 -0.60 -3.47
CA ILE A 83 -2.82 -2.02 -3.76
C ILE A 83 -2.32 -2.26 -5.18
N ILE A 84 -1.17 -2.90 -5.26
CA ILE A 84 -0.38 -3.09 -6.48
C ILE A 84 -0.45 -4.54 -6.91
N GLN A 85 -0.69 -4.77 -8.19
CA GLN A 85 -0.55 -6.10 -8.77
C GLN A 85 0.88 -6.31 -9.28
N ARG A 86 1.56 -7.30 -8.71
CA ARG A 86 2.89 -7.74 -9.13
C ARG A 86 2.85 -8.24 -10.57
N GLY A 87 3.84 -7.82 -11.36
CA GLY A 87 3.94 -8.11 -12.80
C GLY A 87 3.54 -6.92 -13.70
N TRP A 88 2.78 -5.95 -13.16
CA TRP A 88 2.48 -4.69 -13.86
C TRP A 88 3.18 -3.48 -13.24
N ASN A 89 3.67 -3.61 -12.00
CA ASN A 89 4.37 -2.56 -11.23
C ASN A 89 3.62 -1.22 -11.19
N ALA A 90 2.29 -1.28 -11.26
CA ALA A 90 1.41 -0.13 -11.23
C ALA A 90 0.31 -0.36 -10.20
N ASP A 91 -0.11 0.73 -9.54
CA ASP A 91 -1.26 0.71 -8.67
C ASP A 91 -2.49 0.25 -9.42
N ARG A 92 -3.22 -0.70 -8.83
CA ARG A 92 -4.56 -1.07 -9.29
C ARG A 92 -5.62 -0.32 -8.51
N TYR A 93 -5.39 -0.15 -7.21
CA TYR A 93 -6.27 0.59 -6.34
C TYR A 93 -5.45 1.46 -5.38
N ILE A 94 -6.01 2.62 -5.03
CA ILE A 94 -5.54 3.44 -3.91
C ILE A 94 -6.75 3.68 -3.01
N LEU A 95 -6.66 3.28 -1.75
CA LEU A 95 -7.63 3.63 -0.72
C LEU A 95 -7.17 4.91 -0.03
N HIS A 96 -8.06 5.89 0.09
CA HIS A 96 -7.77 7.15 0.77
C HIS A 96 -8.38 7.10 2.17
N LEU A 97 -7.57 6.76 3.17
CA LEU A 97 -8.03 6.61 4.55
C LEU A 97 -7.98 7.96 5.26
N LYS A 98 -9.09 8.36 5.86
CA LYS A 98 -9.14 9.47 6.81
C LYS A 98 -9.04 8.90 8.23
N PRO A 99 -7.95 9.15 8.97
CA PRO A 99 -7.84 8.74 10.37
C PRO A 99 -8.99 9.31 11.21
N ALA A 100 -9.49 8.54 12.16
CA ALA A 100 -10.41 9.05 13.18
C ALA A 100 -9.65 9.98 14.14
N SER A 101 -10.32 11.01 14.66
CA SER A 101 -9.70 12.00 15.55
C SER A 101 -9.27 11.43 16.91
N ASP A 102 -9.76 10.25 17.27
CA ASP A 102 -9.57 9.55 18.55
C ASP A 102 -8.72 8.28 18.40
N ASP A 103 -8.02 8.11 17.27
CA ASP A 103 -7.21 6.93 16.93
C ASP A 103 -7.96 5.58 16.94
N ASN A 104 -9.29 5.58 16.99
CA ASN A 104 -10.11 4.36 16.99
C ASN A 104 -10.29 3.70 15.61
N GLY A 105 -9.46 4.09 14.64
CA GLY A 105 -9.48 3.55 13.28
C GLY A 105 -9.41 4.63 12.23
N ALA A 106 -10.03 4.36 11.10
CA ALA A 106 -10.12 5.28 9.99
C ALA A 106 -11.37 5.00 9.18
N LYS A 107 -11.76 5.97 8.38
CA LYS A 107 -12.75 5.77 7.34
C LYS A 107 -12.06 5.77 5.99
N VAL A 108 -12.31 4.76 5.16
CA VAL A 108 -12.02 4.89 3.73
C VAL A 108 -12.93 6.00 3.22
N GLN A 109 -12.37 7.09 2.73
CA GLN A 109 -13.18 8.19 2.19
C GLN A 109 -13.52 7.93 0.72
N SER A 110 -12.55 7.38 0.00
CA SER A 110 -12.66 7.10 -1.42
C SER A 110 -11.70 5.99 -1.84
N VAL A 111 -11.98 5.43 -3.00
CA VAL A 111 -11.08 4.54 -3.73
C VAL A 111 -10.84 5.09 -5.11
N THR A 112 -9.58 5.07 -5.52
CA THR A 112 -9.15 5.35 -6.90
C THR A 112 -8.71 4.06 -7.56
N TRP A 113 -9.06 3.86 -8.83
CA TRP A 113 -8.64 2.70 -9.64
C TRP A 113 -8.40 3.10 -11.09
N ASP A 114 -7.69 2.26 -11.84
CA ASP A 114 -7.54 2.45 -13.29
C ASP A 114 -8.80 1.96 -14.03
N SER A 115 -9.43 2.87 -14.79
CA SER A 115 -10.64 2.60 -15.58
C SER A 115 -10.36 2.27 -17.04
N ALA A 116 -9.07 2.16 -17.42
CA ALA A 116 -8.61 1.86 -18.77
C ALA A 116 -8.88 0.42 -19.21
#